data_AF-X1HG91-F1
#
_entry.id   AF-X1HG91-F1
#
_cell.length_a   1.000
_cell.length_b   1.000
_cell.length_c   1.000
_cell.angle_alpha   90.00
_cell.angle_beta   90.00
_cell.angle_gamma   90.00
#
_symmetry.space_group_name_H-M   'P 1'
#
loop_
_entity.id
_entity.type
_entity.pdbx_description
1 polymer ?
#
loop_
_entity_poly.entity_id
_entity_poly.type
_entity_poly.pdbx_seq_one_letter_code
_entity_poly.pdbx_strand_id
1 'polypeptide(L)'
;FEEGDKISIDLSFGYLELIYNNNKINLYQSQLHKNKYSLSIKDIFKIAYEFNGRQHYEFPNAFHKKIKEFLEQVINDLLKKKLSIENNIFLIIFPYWISLKMDNPQKIQGYITKTFYSKIGLDLSFLPQYDHNNPDFGQYRLDHFKS
;
A
#
# COMPACT_ATOMS: atom_id res chain seq x y z
N PHE A 1 8.39 11.99 14.28
CA PHE A 1 9.36 10.97 14.67
C PHE A 1 10.50 11.66 15.37
N GLU A 2 10.79 11.24 16.59
CA GLU A 2 12.00 11.62 17.33
C GLU A 2 13.10 10.59 17.03
N GLU A 3 14.35 11.01 17.19
CA GLU A 3 15.50 10.13 17.01
C GLU A 3 15.38 8.90 17.91
N GLY A 4 15.45 7.70 17.33
CA GLY A 4 15.28 6.42 18.02
C GLY A 4 13.84 5.87 18.00
N ASP A 5 12.87 6.59 17.42
CA ASP A 5 11.51 6.09 17.28
C ASP A 5 11.47 4.77 16.51
N LYS A 6 10.74 3.80 17.06
CA LYS A 6 10.51 2.50 16.42
C LYS A 6 9.16 2.47 15.72
N ILE A 7 9.16 1.99 14.50
CA ILE A 7 8.00 1.89 13.63
C ILE A 7 7.80 0.41 13.32
N SER A 8 6.62 -0.14 13.57
CA SER A 8 6.31 -1.52 13.20
C SER A 8 5.29 -1.54 12.05
N ILE A 9 5.63 -2.21 10.97
CA ILE A 9 4.75 -2.49 9.83
C ILE A 9 4.32 -3.94 9.93
N ASP A 10 3.05 -4.15 10.29
CA ASP A 10 2.44 -5.49 10.27
C ASP A 10 1.97 -5.81 8.84
N LEU A 11 2.44 -6.96 8.36
CA LEU A 11 2.11 -7.53 7.06
C LEU A 11 1.38 -8.85 7.32
N SER A 12 0.55 -9.29 6.37
CA SER A 12 -0.21 -10.54 6.48
C SER A 12 0.66 -11.80 6.73
N PHE A 13 1.98 -11.71 6.55
CA PHE A 13 2.94 -12.80 6.69
C PHE A 13 4.07 -12.51 7.70
N GLY A 14 4.10 -11.35 8.35
CA GLY A 14 5.12 -11.01 9.32
C GLY A 14 5.07 -9.55 9.74
N TYR A 15 6.09 -9.08 10.46
CA TYR A 15 6.27 -7.67 10.75
C TYR A 15 7.67 -7.19 10.39
N LEU A 16 7.77 -5.91 10.05
CA LEU A 16 9.03 -5.17 9.93
C LEU A 16 9.07 -4.16 11.06
N GLU A 17 10.09 -4.21 11.89
CA GLU A 17 10.43 -3.11 12.78
C GLU A 17 11.51 -2.26 12.13
N LEU A 18 11.25 -0.96 12.10
CA LEU A 18 12.10 0.06 11.55
C LEU A 18 12.46 1.04 12.67
N ILE A 19 13.56 1.75 12.52
CA ILE A 19 14.01 2.75 13.48
C ILE A 19 14.35 4.06 12.76
N TYR A 20 13.85 5.17 13.29
CA TYR A 20 14.10 6.51 12.75
C TYR A 20 15.38 7.09 13.36
N ASN A 21 16.44 7.16 12.55
CA ASN A 21 17.75 7.63 12.97
C ASN A 21 18.38 8.51 11.89
N ASN A 22 19.06 9.58 12.27
CA ASN A 22 19.75 10.50 11.35
C ASN A 22 18.84 11.01 10.21
N ASN A 23 17.59 11.38 10.55
CA ASN A 23 16.56 11.75 9.58
C ASN A 23 16.24 10.68 8.51
N LYS A 24 16.46 9.40 8.81
CA LYS A 24 16.18 8.27 7.93
C LYS A 24 15.50 7.14 8.69
N ILE A 25 14.62 6.40 8.03
CA ILE A 25 14.06 5.17 8.59
C ILE A 25 14.90 3.99 8.09
N ASN A 26 15.47 3.22 9.01
CA ASN A 26 16.30 2.05 8.72
C ASN A 26 15.58 0.78 9.19
N LEU A 27 15.79 -0.35 8.51
CA LEU A 27 15.33 -1.64 9.01
C LEU A 27 16.06 -1.98 10.31
N TYR A 28 15.29 -2.19 11.38
CA TYR A 28 15.80 -2.61 12.69
C TYR A 28 15.73 -4.14 12.82
N GLN A 29 14.57 -4.74 12.56
CA GLN A 29 14.42 -6.19 12.47
C GLN A 29 13.20 -6.60 11.62
N SER A 30 13.14 -7.87 11.24
CA SER A 30 11.98 -8.45 10.56
C SER A 30 11.69 -9.84 11.10
N GLN A 31 10.41 -10.19 11.25
CA GLN A 31 10.02 -11.54 11.64
C GLN A 31 8.81 -11.99 10.82
N LEU A 32 8.87 -13.22 10.29
CA LEU A 32 7.71 -13.88 9.71
C LEU A 32 6.79 -14.39 10.82
N HIS A 33 5.47 -14.26 10.63
CA HIS A 33 4.49 -14.76 11.58
C HIS A 33 4.62 -16.28 11.71
N LYS A 34 5.28 -16.75 12.78
CA LYS A 34 5.20 -18.15 13.21
C LYS A 34 3.87 -18.33 13.94
N ASN A 35 2.80 -18.46 13.17
CA ASN A 35 1.43 -18.78 13.59
C ASN A 35 0.89 -18.07 14.86
N LYS A 36 -0.14 -17.26 14.61
CA LYS A 36 -1.32 -17.01 15.45
C LYS A 36 -1.20 -15.97 16.58
N TYR A 37 -1.55 -14.74 16.18
CA TYR A 37 -2.19 -13.64 16.92
C TYR A 37 -1.61 -13.22 18.28
N SER A 38 -1.04 -12.02 18.31
CA SER A 38 -1.67 -10.80 18.88
C SER A 38 -0.55 -9.86 19.29
N LEU A 39 -0.38 -8.74 18.58
CA LEU A 39 0.53 -7.69 19.03
C LEU A 39 -0.21 -6.35 19.06
N SER A 40 -0.44 -5.87 20.27
CA SER A 40 -0.83 -4.49 20.53
C SER A 40 0.38 -3.59 20.27
N ILE A 41 0.34 -2.77 19.21
CA ILE A 41 1.39 -1.78 18.93
C ILE A 41 0.73 -0.42 18.71
N LYS A 42 1.26 0.59 19.41
CA LYS A 42 0.68 1.93 19.53
C LYS A 42 0.86 2.82 18.29
N ASP A 43 1.74 2.44 17.35
CA ASP A 43 2.13 3.28 16.21
C ASP A 43 2.18 2.47 14.89
N ILE A 44 1.05 1.87 14.51
CA ILE A 44 0.89 1.16 13.23
C ILE A 44 0.52 2.16 12.13
N PHE A 45 1.26 2.17 11.02
CA PHE A 45 0.82 2.85 9.80
C PHE A 45 -0.44 2.17 9.24
N LYS A 46 -1.55 2.90 9.21
CA LYS A 46 -2.77 2.42 8.54
C LYS A 46 -2.59 2.59 7.03
N ILE A 47 -2.32 1.52 6.31
CA ILE A 47 -2.12 1.58 4.86
C ILE A 47 -3.43 1.22 4.16
N ALA A 48 -3.84 2.04 3.20
CA ALA A 48 -4.95 1.75 2.30
C ALA A 48 -4.44 1.84 0.84
N TYR A 49 -5.01 1.06 -0.05
CA TYR A 49 -4.67 1.10 -1.47
C TYR A 49 -5.94 1.17 -2.33
N GLU A 50 -5.86 1.89 -3.45
CA GLU A 50 -6.94 2.01 -4.42
C GLU A 50 -6.37 1.98 -5.85
N PHE A 51 -6.99 1.19 -6.73
CA PHE A 51 -6.69 1.20 -8.16
C PHE A 51 -7.65 2.12 -8.88
N ASN A 52 -7.14 3.22 -9.43
CA ASN A 52 -7.96 4.17 -10.15
C ASN A 52 -7.92 3.87 -11.65
N GLY A 53 -9.03 3.30 -12.14
CA GLY A 53 -9.30 3.13 -13.57
C GLY A 53 -9.49 4.45 -14.31
N ARG A 54 -9.61 4.38 -15.65
CA ARG A 54 -9.89 5.55 -16.52
C ARG A 54 -11.11 6.36 -16.07
N GLN A 55 -12.12 5.70 -15.50
CA GLN A 55 -13.35 6.37 -15.07
C GLN A 55 -13.14 7.42 -13.96
N HIS A 56 -12.00 7.42 -13.27
CA HIS A 56 -11.65 8.42 -12.25
C HIS A 56 -11.00 9.69 -12.83
N TYR A 57 -10.63 9.70 -14.12
CA TYR A 57 -9.82 10.76 -14.72
C TYR A 57 -10.44 11.37 -15.98
N GLU A 58 -11.25 10.61 -16.71
CA GLU A 58 -11.73 10.98 -18.03
C GLU A 58 -13.26 10.98 -18.09
N PHE A 59 -13.84 12.02 -18.70
CA PHE A 59 -15.25 12.09 -19.10
C PHE A 59 -15.32 12.52 -20.58
N PRO A 60 -16.22 11.95 -21.40
CA PRO A 60 -17.17 10.88 -21.09
C PRO A 60 -16.48 9.52 -20.89
N ASN A 61 -17.10 8.66 -20.09
CA ASN A 61 -16.64 7.28 -19.88
C ASN A 61 -17.86 6.34 -19.81
N ALA A 62 -17.62 5.02 -19.87
CA ALA A 62 -18.69 4.03 -19.88
C ALA A 62 -19.49 3.94 -18.57
N PHE A 63 -18.97 4.49 -17.46
CA PHE A 63 -19.54 4.35 -16.11
C PHE A 63 -20.42 5.55 -15.73
N HIS A 64 -19.99 6.75 -16.08
CA HIS A 64 -20.66 8.00 -15.73
C HIS A 64 -21.37 8.56 -16.96
N LYS A 65 -22.70 8.42 -17.00
CA LYS A 65 -23.52 8.85 -18.14
C LYS A 65 -23.73 10.36 -18.12
N LYS A 66 -23.59 10.99 -16.96
CA LYS A 66 -23.73 12.44 -16.77
C LYS A 66 -22.46 13.03 -16.17
N ILE A 67 -22.10 14.25 -16.58
CA ILE A 67 -20.95 14.98 -16.03
C ILE A 67 -21.07 15.17 -14.51
N LYS A 68 -22.29 15.34 -13.99
CA LYS A 68 -22.54 15.46 -12.55
C LYS A 68 -22.10 14.21 -11.79
N GLU A 69 -22.40 13.01 -12.30
CA GLU A 69 -22.02 11.73 -11.68
C GLU A 69 -20.49 11.57 -11.65
N PHE A 70 -19.82 11.96 -12.74
CA PHE A 70 -18.35 11.97 -12.79
C PHE A 70 -17.75 12.94 -11.77
N LEU A 71 -18.27 14.18 -11.70
CA LEU A 71 -17.79 15.18 -10.75
C LEU A 71 -18.02 14.75 -9.29
N GLU A 72 -19.16 14.11 -9.00
CA GLU A 72 -19.43 13.53 -7.67
C GLU A 72 -18.37 12.48 -7.29
N GLN A 73 -17.96 11.61 -8.21
CA GLN A 73 -16.88 10.65 -7.94
C GLN A 73 -15.53 11.33 -7.74
N VAL A 74 -15.19 12.34 -8.56
CA VAL A 74 -13.97 13.12 -8.37
C VAL A 74 -13.94 13.79 -6.99
N ILE A 75 -15.07 14.37 -6.55
CA ILE A 75 -15.21 14.96 -5.22
C ILE A 75 -15.04 13.89 -4.13
N ASN A 76 -15.65 12.71 -4.29
CA ASN A 76 -15.51 11.60 -3.34
C ASN A 76 -14.05 11.14 -3.23
N ASP A 77 -13.31 11.05 -4.34
CA ASP A 77 -11.90 10.67 -4.32
C ASP A 77 -11.01 11.72 -3.64
N LEU A 78 -11.32 13.01 -3.80
CA LEU A 78 -10.66 14.08 -3.06
C LEU A 78 -10.98 14.01 -1.56
N LEU A 79 -12.23 13.69 -1.20
CA LEU A 79 -12.65 13.53 0.18
C LEU A 79 -11.96 12.33 0.83
N LYS A 80 -11.87 11.18 0.15
CA LYS A 80 -11.10 10.00 0.61
C LYS A 80 -9.66 10.37 0.92
N LYS A 81 -8.99 11.13 0.04
CA LYS A 81 -7.61 11.58 0.27
C LYS A 81 -7.50 12.46 1.51
N LYS A 82 -8.41 13.44 1.65
CA LYS A 82 -8.44 14.34 2.81
C LYS A 82 -8.65 13.57 4.11
N LEU A 83 -9.70 12.74 4.17
CA LEU A 83 -10.00 11.91 5.34
C LEU A 83 -8.87 10.94 5.67
N SER A 84 -8.19 10.39 4.66
CA SER A 84 -7.03 9.53 4.87
C SER A 84 -5.91 10.27 5.59
N ILE A 85 -5.60 11.50 5.15
CA ILE A 85 -4.59 12.35 5.82
C ILE A 85 -5.01 12.66 7.25
N GLU A 86 -6.26 13.07 7.48
CA GLU A 86 -6.79 13.42 8.80
C GLU A 86 -6.79 12.24 9.78
N ASN A 87 -6.87 11.00 9.29
CA ASN A 87 -6.92 9.78 10.10
C ASN A 87 -5.58 9.03 10.17
N ASN A 88 -4.46 9.65 9.74
CA ASN A 88 -3.15 9.02 9.64
C ASN A 88 -3.17 7.71 8.83
N ILE A 89 -3.96 7.70 7.74
CA ILE A 89 -4.04 6.61 6.77
C ILE A 89 -3.15 6.95 5.57
N PHE A 90 -2.17 6.09 5.34
CA PHE A 90 -1.31 6.10 4.16
C PHE A 90 -2.06 5.53 2.96
N LEU A 91 -2.82 6.40 2.27
CA LEU A 91 -3.53 6.02 1.05
C LEU A 91 -2.59 6.03 -0.16
N ILE A 92 -2.40 4.86 -0.77
CA ILE A 92 -1.66 4.64 -2.02
C ILE A 92 -2.67 4.52 -3.16
N ILE A 93 -2.69 5.51 -4.04
CA ILE A 93 -3.50 5.44 -5.25
C ILE A 93 -2.61 4.97 -6.39
N PHE A 94 -3.03 3.89 -7.03
CA PHE A 94 -2.38 3.33 -8.21
C PHE A 94 -3.17 3.71 -9.46
N PRO A 95 -2.69 4.65 -10.28
CA PRO A 95 -3.39 5.04 -11.49
C PRO A 95 -3.23 4.01 -12.61
N TYR A 96 -4.27 3.87 -13.44
CA TYR A 96 -4.32 2.90 -14.54
C TYR A 96 -3.17 3.01 -15.55
N TRP A 97 -2.57 4.19 -15.73
CA TRP A 97 -1.45 4.37 -16.67
C TRP A 97 -0.13 3.77 -16.17
N ILE A 98 -0.04 3.42 -14.87
CA ILE A 98 1.10 2.67 -14.34
C ILE A 98 1.00 1.22 -14.80
N SER A 99 -0.14 0.56 -14.62
CA SER A 99 -0.43 -0.73 -15.25
C SER A 99 -1.92 -0.82 -15.51
N LEU A 100 -2.28 -1.08 -16.77
CA LEU A 100 -3.67 -1.14 -17.21
C LEU A 100 -4.42 -2.31 -16.57
N LYS A 101 -3.70 -3.41 -16.29
CA LYS A 101 -4.27 -4.69 -15.85
C LYS A 101 -3.65 -5.23 -14.57
N MET A 102 -2.77 -4.46 -13.92
CA MET A 102 -1.97 -4.93 -12.80
C MET A 102 -1.13 -6.17 -13.14
N ASP A 103 -0.65 -6.29 -14.37
CA ASP A 103 0.02 -7.49 -14.92
C ASP A 103 1.56 -7.41 -14.93
N ASN A 104 2.13 -6.28 -14.51
CA ASN A 104 3.57 -6.05 -14.46
C ASN A 104 4.02 -5.88 -13.00
N PRO A 105 4.39 -6.97 -12.31
CA PRO A 105 4.78 -6.94 -10.91
C PRO A 105 5.95 -5.98 -10.60
N GLN A 106 6.93 -5.87 -11.50
CA GLN A 106 8.08 -4.96 -11.36
C GLN A 106 7.64 -3.51 -11.35
N LYS A 107 6.78 -3.12 -12.30
CA LYS A 107 6.27 -1.76 -12.39
C LYS A 107 5.36 -1.42 -11.21
N ILE A 108 4.58 -2.39 -10.74
CA ILE A 108 3.70 -2.23 -9.56
C ILE A 108 4.54 -2.02 -8.30
N GLN A 109 5.48 -2.91 -8.04
CA GLN A 109 6.36 -2.82 -6.87
C GLN A 109 7.17 -1.54 -6.90
N GLY A 110 7.77 -1.18 -8.04
CA GLY A 110 8.53 0.07 -8.19
C GLY A 110 7.70 1.32 -7.90
N TYR A 111 6.42 1.33 -8.28
CA TYR A 111 5.51 2.43 -7.95
C TYR A 111 5.22 2.51 -6.45
N ILE A 112 4.95 1.36 -5.82
CA ILE A 112 4.69 1.26 -4.38
C ILE A 112 5.92 1.73 -3.60
N THR A 113 7.10 1.16 -3.86
CA THR A 113 8.34 1.49 -3.13
C THR A 113 8.69 2.96 -3.28
N LYS A 114 8.59 3.53 -4.50
CA LYS A 114 8.78 4.96 -4.72
C LYS A 114 7.78 5.82 -3.95
N THR A 115 6.52 5.39 -3.85
CA THR A 115 5.47 6.10 -3.10
C THR A 115 5.74 6.09 -1.60
N PHE A 116 6.19 4.95 -1.05
CA PHE A 116 6.64 4.85 0.34
C PHE A 116 7.84 5.76 0.62
N TYR A 117 8.86 5.70 -0.22
CA TYR A 117 10.05 6.55 -0.06
C TYR A 117 9.71 8.04 -0.10
N SER A 118 8.92 8.48 -1.08
CA SER A 118 8.59 9.90 -1.23
C SER A 118 7.68 10.45 -0.13
N LYS A 119 6.83 9.62 0.48
CA LYS A 119 5.91 10.08 1.52
C LYS A 119 6.45 9.95 2.95
N ILE A 120 7.27 8.93 3.23
CA ILE A 120 7.77 8.68 4.60
C ILE A 120 9.28 8.43 4.68
N GLY A 121 10.03 8.57 3.58
CA GLY A 121 11.47 8.37 3.56
C GLY A 121 11.91 6.91 3.68
N LEU A 122 10.98 5.96 3.58
CA LEU A 122 11.26 4.54 3.72
C LEU A 122 11.77 3.96 2.39
N ASP A 123 13.05 3.59 2.36
CA ASP A 123 13.62 2.85 1.24
C ASP A 123 13.30 1.35 1.37
N LEU A 124 12.60 0.83 0.37
CA LEU A 124 12.18 -0.57 0.26
C LEU A 124 12.89 -1.30 -0.88
N SER A 125 13.98 -0.74 -1.41
CA SER A 125 14.78 -1.33 -2.49
C SER A 125 15.35 -2.71 -2.17
N PHE A 126 15.47 -3.04 -0.88
CA PHE A 126 15.94 -4.34 -0.40
C PHE A 126 14.91 -5.47 -0.51
N LEU A 127 13.63 -5.16 -0.74
CA LEU A 127 12.59 -6.19 -0.84
C LEU A 127 12.78 -7.03 -2.11
N PRO A 128 12.61 -8.37 -2.03
CA PRO A 128 12.66 -9.22 -3.21
C PRO A 128 11.56 -8.82 -4.20
N GLN A 129 11.82 -9.05 -5.49
CA GLN A 129 10.84 -8.78 -6.53
C GLN A 129 9.60 -9.64 -6.29
N TYR A 130 8.46 -9.00 -6.03
CA TYR A 130 7.19 -9.71 -5.95
C TYR A 130 6.73 -10.03 -7.37
N ASP A 131 6.32 -11.27 -7.62
CA ASP A 131 5.79 -11.72 -8.90
C ASP A 131 4.48 -12.49 -8.71
N HIS A 132 3.35 -11.79 -8.86
CA HIS A 132 2.02 -12.41 -8.75
C HIS A 132 1.64 -13.24 -9.98
N ASN A 133 2.42 -13.21 -11.06
CA ASN A 133 2.24 -14.10 -12.20
C ASN A 133 2.90 -15.46 -11.97
N ASN A 134 3.86 -15.53 -11.04
CA ASN A 134 4.45 -16.78 -10.63
C ASN A 134 3.47 -17.54 -9.71
N PRO A 135 2.95 -18.72 -10.12
CA PRO A 135 2.04 -19.50 -9.32
C PRO A 135 2.64 -19.94 -7.97
N ASP A 136 3.96 -20.02 -7.83
CA ASP A 136 4.63 -20.35 -6.57
C ASP A 136 4.52 -19.21 -5.55
N PHE A 137 4.41 -17.96 -6.02
CA PHE A 137 4.10 -16.79 -5.18
C PHE A 137 2.58 -16.60 -5.00
N GLY A 138 1.78 -17.03 -5.99
CA GLY A 138 0.32 -17.07 -5.94
C GLY A 138 -0.28 -18.24 -5.14
N GLN A 139 0.55 -19.18 -4.69
CA GLN A 139 0.18 -20.36 -3.90
C GLN A 139 0.49 -20.25 -2.40
N TYR A 140 0.59 -19.04 -1.83
CA TYR A 140 0.01 -18.86 -0.48
C TYR A 140 -1.53 -18.86 -0.61
N ARG A 141 -2.04 -19.99 -1.11
CA ARG A 141 -3.44 -20.34 -1.14
C ARG A 141 -3.92 -20.31 0.31
N LEU A 142 -4.99 -19.56 0.55
CA LEU A 142 -5.84 -19.62 1.76
C LEU A 142 -6.25 -21.06 2.14
N ASP A 143 -6.04 -22.03 1.25
CA ASP A 143 -6.35 -23.44 1.34
C ASP A 143 -5.62 -24.21 2.47
N HIS A 144 -4.60 -23.64 3.15
CA HIS A 144 -3.98 -24.30 4.32
C HIS A 144 -4.63 -23.94 5.67
N PHE A 145 -5.70 -23.14 5.67
CA PHE A 145 -6.61 -23.05 6.82
C PHE A 145 -7.78 -24.02 6.62
N LYS A 146 -7.53 -25.33 6.74
CA LYS A 146 -8.58 -26.23 7.22
C LYS A 146 -8.53 -26.25 8.74
N SER A 147 -9.73 -26.04 9.30
CA SER A 147 -10.14 -26.02 10.71
C SER A 147 -9.32 -26.88 11.65
#